data_AF-A0A8A7KAV1-F1
#
_entry.id   AF-A0A8A7KAV1-F1
#
_cell.length_a   1.000
_cell.length_b   1.000
_cell.length_c   1.000
_cell.angle_alpha   90.00
_cell.angle_beta   90.00
_cell.angle_gamma   90.00
#
_symmetry.space_group_name_H-M   'P 1'
#
loop_
_entity.id
_entity.type
_entity.pdbx_description
1 polymer ?
#
loop_
_entity_poly.entity_id
_entity_poly.type
_entity_poly.pdbx_seq_one_letter_code
_entity_poly.pdbx_strand_id
1 'polypeptide(L)'
;MSFIDKILKNKQNNNKNKALHHGEIFELWAHLVSRYDVLKKTQILFSYAHDPDFKMIISEGLDILESQIDELEDIFKEYSIPLPDRPPADVTSSSSSNPLWSDQMIYREILNGMSQFLDTHVRTFKFLWNDELRPVIVRFLKKEVDLYDDLMKYGKLKGWLNMPPKPEKSNN
;
A
#
# COMPACT_ATOMS: atom_id res chain seq x y z
N MET A 1 21.53 13.78 8.62
CA MET A 1 21.15 14.83 9.58
C MET A 1 20.89 16.10 8.79
N SER A 2 19.64 16.55 8.75
CA SER A 2 19.19 17.69 7.96
C SER A 2 19.71 19.03 8.53
N PHE A 3 19.65 20.09 7.73
CA PHE A 3 19.92 21.46 8.20
C PHE A 3 18.99 21.86 9.36
N ILE A 4 17.72 21.46 9.29
CA ILE A 4 16.72 21.72 10.33
C ILE A 4 17.03 20.94 11.61
N ASP A 5 17.55 19.71 11.54
CA ASP A 5 17.91 18.91 12.72
C ASP A 5 18.97 19.62 13.59
N LYS A 6 19.89 20.35 12.94
CA LYS A 6 20.92 21.15 13.63
C LYS A 6 20.30 22.34 14.38
N ILE A 7 19.25 22.95 13.81
CA ILE A 7 18.50 24.05 14.46
C ILE A 7 17.65 23.50 15.62
N LEU A 8 16.99 22.36 15.42
CA LEU A 8 16.12 21.75 16.43
C LEU A 8 16.89 21.23 17.63
N LYS A 9 18.07 20.61 17.46
CA LYS A 9 18.93 20.19 18.57
C LYS A 9 19.26 21.33 19.53
N ASN A 10 19.40 22.55 19.03
CA ASN A 10 19.64 23.74 19.85
C ASN A 10 18.39 24.24 20.61
N LYS A 11 17.20 23.70 20.29
CA LYS A 11 15.90 24.05 20.89
C LYS A 11 15.25 22.92 21.71
N GLN A 12 15.92 21.78 21.90
CA GLN A 12 15.37 20.56 22.55
C GLN A 12 15.16 20.68 24.08
N ASN A 13 14.35 21.66 24.51
CA ASN A 13 13.77 21.66 25.86
C ASN A 13 12.25 21.87 25.89
N ASN A 14 11.57 21.94 24.73
CA ASN A 14 10.11 22.16 24.73
C ASN A 14 9.36 21.05 23.99
N ASN A 15 8.66 20.24 24.79
CA ASN A 15 7.50 19.42 24.52
C ASN A 15 7.45 18.68 23.18
N LYS A 16 7.78 17.38 23.22
CA LYS A 16 7.24 16.40 22.29
C LYS A 16 5.71 16.46 22.34
N ASN A 17 5.12 17.24 21.45
CA ASN A 17 3.68 17.34 21.35
C ASN A 17 3.18 16.06 20.67
N LYS A 18 2.96 15.02 21.49
CA LYS A 18 2.45 13.71 21.07
C LYS A 18 0.99 13.72 20.62
N ALA A 19 0.33 14.88 20.68
CA ALA A 19 -1.07 14.99 20.30
C ALA A 19 -1.19 15.12 18.77
N LEU A 20 -1.89 14.17 18.15
CA LEU A 20 -2.29 14.24 16.76
C LEU A 20 -3.50 15.17 16.63
N HIS A 21 -3.54 15.98 15.58
CA HIS A 21 -4.73 16.77 15.29
C HIS A 21 -5.79 15.91 14.59
N HIS A 22 -7.06 16.33 14.65
CA HIS A 22 -8.20 15.57 14.10
C HIS A 22 -8.00 15.16 12.63
N GLY A 23 -7.42 16.02 11.80
CA GLY A 23 -7.06 15.68 10.43
C GLY A 23 -6.06 14.52 10.30
N GLU A 24 -5.01 14.44 11.14
CA GLU A 24 -4.07 13.31 11.12
C GLU A 24 -4.75 12.02 11.55
N ILE A 25 -5.58 12.10 12.59
CA ILE A 25 -6.36 10.96 13.08
C ILE A 25 -7.27 10.43 11.97
N PHE A 26 -8.02 11.32 11.31
CA PHE A 26 -8.90 10.94 10.21
C PHE A 26 -8.14 10.32 9.05
N GLU A 27 -6.98 10.89 8.67
CA GLU A 27 -6.20 10.37 7.55
C GLU A 27 -5.57 9.01 7.84
N LEU A 28 -5.06 8.81 9.07
CA LEU A 28 -4.58 7.51 9.52
C LEU A 28 -5.71 6.48 9.55
N TRP A 29 -6.91 6.90 9.97
CA TRP A 29 -8.10 6.03 10.01
C TRP A 29 -8.56 5.63 8.62
N ALA A 30 -8.68 6.59 7.71
CA ALA A 30 -9.06 6.33 6.33
C ALA A 30 -8.03 5.44 5.63
N HIS A 31 -6.74 5.64 5.94
CA HIS A 31 -5.66 4.79 5.46
C HIS A 31 -5.79 3.35 5.96
N LEU A 32 -5.99 3.13 7.27
CA LEU A 32 -6.15 1.79 7.85
C LEU A 32 -7.41 1.07 7.35
N VAL A 33 -8.54 1.77 7.23
CA VAL A 33 -9.77 1.20 6.62
C VAL A 33 -9.50 0.76 5.18
N SER A 34 -8.87 1.63 4.38
CA SER A 34 -8.52 1.29 2.99
C SER A 34 -7.59 0.08 2.91
N ARG A 35 -6.71 -0.09 3.91
CA ARG A 35 -5.83 -1.26 4.00
C ARG A 35 -6.58 -2.56 4.24
N TYR A 36 -7.57 -2.56 5.14
CA TYR A 36 -8.43 -3.73 5.35
C TYR A 36 -9.17 -4.13 4.08
N ASP A 37 -9.71 -3.17 3.34
CA ASP A 37 -10.42 -3.42 2.08
C ASP A 37 -9.48 -3.97 1.01
N VAL A 38 -8.28 -3.39 0.87
CA VAL A 38 -7.27 -3.87 -0.08
C VAL A 38 -6.79 -5.26 0.27
N LEU A 39 -6.58 -5.57 1.56
CA LEU A 39 -6.21 -6.91 2.01
C LEU A 39 -7.26 -7.92 1.60
N LYS A 40 -8.52 -7.61 1.92
CA LYS A 40 -9.64 -8.49 1.61
C LYS A 40 -9.78 -8.74 0.12
N LYS A 41 -9.74 -7.66 -0.67
CA LYS A 41 -9.84 -7.72 -2.13
C LYS A 41 -8.69 -8.53 -2.73
N THR A 42 -7.46 -8.31 -2.26
CA THR A 42 -6.27 -9.00 -2.76
C THR A 42 -6.30 -10.49 -2.43
N GLN A 43 -6.75 -10.87 -1.23
CA GLN A 43 -6.95 -12.29 -0.87
C GLN A 43 -8.00 -12.98 -1.76
N ILE A 44 -9.10 -12.28 -2.10
CA ILE A 44 -10.09 -12.79 -3.06
C ILE A 44 -9.47 -12.96 -4.45
N LEU A 45 -8.72 -11.98 -4.93
CA LEU A 45 -8.05 -12.05 -6.23
C LEU A 45 -7.00 -13.17 -6.27
N PHE A 46 -6.26 -13.36 -5.18
CA PHE A 46 -5.28 -14.43 -5.01
C PHE A 46 -5.91 -15.82 -5.14
N SER A 47 -7.10 -16.02 -4.57
CA SER A 47 -7.79 -17.32 -4.66
C SER A 47 -8.20 -17.67 -6.09
N TYR A 48 -8.47 -16.66 -6.93
CA TYR A 48 -8.79 -16.84 -8.35
C TYR A 48 -7.57 -16.90 -9.28
N ALA A 49 -6.37 -16.55 -8.82
CA ALA A 49 -5.17 -16.62 -9.65
C ALA A 49 -4.76 -18.07 -9.93
N HIS A 50 -4.26 -18.37 -11.13
CA HIS A 50 -3.85 -19.72 -11.53
C HIS A 50 -2.35 -19.82 -11.75
N ASP A 51 -1.74 -18.80 -12.35
CA ASP A 51 -0.32 -18.72 -12.61
C ASP A 51 0.51 -18.78 -11.29
N PRO A 52 1.40 -19.79 -11.14
CA PRO A 52 2.16 -19.98 -9.90
C PRO A 52 3.13 -18.83 -9.59
N ASP A 53 3.82 -18.30 -10.61
CA ASP A 53 4.77 -17.20 -10.44
C ASP A 53 4.02 -15.93 -10.02
N PHE A 54 2.85 -15.70 -10.64
CA PHE A 54 2.00 -14.58 -10.26
C PHE A 54 1.49 -14.72 -8.82
N LYS A 55 1.06 -15.92 -8.40
CA LYS A 55 0.66 -16.18 -7.02
C LYS A 55 1.78 -15.88 -6.03
N MET A 56 3.03 -16.21 -6.35
CA MET A 56 4.16 -15.85 -5.49
C MET A 56 4.29 -14.33 -5.31
N ILE A 57 4.17 -13.56 -6.40
CA ILE A 57 4.21 -12.10 -6.35
C ILE A 57 3.06 -11.52 -5.51
N ILE A 58 1.84 -12.04 -5.68
CA ILE A 58 0.69 -11.60 -4.88
C ILE A 58 0.90 -11.94 -3.39
N SER A 59 1.44 -13.13 -3.09
CA SER A 59 1.73 -13.55 -1.72
C SER A 59 2.73 -12.61 -1.03
N GLU A 60 3.82 -12.24 -1.71
CA GLU A 60 4.78 -11.28 -1.19
C GLU A 60 4.13 -9.91 -0.93
N GLY A 61 3.25 -9.47 -1.83
CA GLY A 61 2.47 -8.25 -1.64
C GLY A 61 1.51 -8.32 -0.44
N LEU A 62 0.88 -9.46 -0.21
CA LEU A 62 0.01 -9.70 0.96
C LEU A 62 0.81 -9.64 2.26
N ASP A 63 1.99 -10.26 2.32
CA ASP A 63 2.86 -10.23 3.51
C ASP A 63 3.30 -8.79 3.85
N ILE A 64 3.67 -8.02 2.82
CA ILE A 64 3.99 -6.59 3.00
C ILE A 64 2.77 -5.82 3.51
N LEU A 65 1.59 -6.06 2.92
CA LEU A 65 0.36 -5.37 3.27
C LEU A 65 -0.07 -5.67 4.72
N GLU A 66 -0.03 -6.92 5.14
CA GLU A 66 -0.33 -7.35 6.51
C GLU A 66 0.65 -6.73 7.52
N SER A 67 1.95 -6.75 7.22
CA SER A 67 2.95 -6.09 8.08
C SER A 67 2.71 -4.59 8.24
N GLN A 68 2.23 -3.90 7.19
CA GLN A 68 1.91 -2.48 7.28
C GLN A 68 0.61 -2.21 8.04
N ILE A 69 -0.37 -3.11 7.93
CA ILE A 69 -1.59 -3.07 8.74
C ILE A 69 -1.24 -3.19 10.21
N ASP A 70 -0.43 -4.18 10.59
CA ASP A 70 -0.05 -4.39 11.99
C ASP A 70 0.67 -3.17 12.57
N GLU A 71 1.59 -2.56 11.81
CA GLU A 71 2.27 -1.34 12.25
C GLU A 71 1.31 -0.13 12.35
N LEU A 72 0.31 -0.01 11.47
CA LEU A 72 -0.74 1.02 11.60
C LEU A 72 -1.60 0.77 12.84
N GLU A 73 -2.00 -0.47 13.12
CA GLU A 73 -2.78 -0.80 14.32
C GLU A 73 -1.99 -0.48 15.60
N ASP A 74 -0.67 -0.68 15.59
CA ASP A 74 0.19 -0.32 16.71
C ASP A 74 0.30 1.19 16.91
N ILE A 75 0.35 1.98 15.82
CA ILE A 75 0.24 3.45 15.90
C ILE A 75 -1.09 3.84 16.54
N PHE A 76 -2.20 3.21 16.16
CA PHE A 76 -3.50 3.52 16.77
C PHE A 76 -3.51 3.26 18.28
N LYS A 77 -2.93 2.14 18.71
CA LYS A 77 -2.77 1.82 20.13
C LYS A 77 -1.88 2.82 20.85
N GLU A 78 -0.72 3.18 20.27
CA GLU A 78 0.24 4.12 20.85
C GLU A 78 -0.40 5.50 21.09
N TYR A 79 -1.18 5.98 20.12
CA TYR A 79 -1.84 7.28 20.19
C TYR A 79 -3.24 7.23 20.82
N SER A 80 -3.65 6.07 21.36
CA SER A 80 -4.96 5.86 22.01
C SER A 80 -6.14 6.21 21.09
N ILE A 81 -6.00 5.93 19.78
CA ILE A 81 -7.05 6.11 18.78
C ILE A 81 -7.84 4.79 18.68
N PRO A 82 -9.19 4.84 18.71
CA PRO A 82 -10.00 3.65 18.48
C PRO A 82 -9.72 3.02 17.11
N LEU A 83 -9.49 1.71 17.09
CA LEU A 83 -9.33 0.96 15.85
C LEU A 83 -10.65 0.93 15.07
N PRO A 84 -10.61 1.03 13.73
CA PRO A 84 -11.76 0.71 12.90
C PRO A 84 -12.14 -0.77 13.03
N ASP A 85 -13.39 -1.10 12.70
CA ASP A 85 -13.83 -2.49 12.62
C ASP A 85 -13.01 -3.23 11.57
N ARG A 86 -12.25 -4.24 12.02
CA ARG A 86 -11.52 -5.14 11.12
C ARG A 86 -12.52 -6.15 10.53
N PRO A 87 -12.63 -6.27 9.20
CA PRO A 87 -13.44 -7.31 8.59
C PRO A 87 -13.03 -8.69 9.15
N PRO A 88 -13.99 -9.61 9.39
CA PRO A 88 -13.66 -10.95 9.85
C PRO A 88 -12.64 -11.60 8.91
N ALA A 89 -11.66 -12.30 9.48
CA ALA A 89 -10.84 -13.20 8.68
C ALA A 89 -11.78 -14.25 8.06
N ASP A 90 -11.95 -14.23 6.74
CA ASP A 90 -12.82 -15.21 6.11
C ASP A 90 -12.25 -16.60 6.34
N VAL A 91 -13.14 -17.49 6.78
CA VAL A 91 -12.90 -18.93 6.73
C VAL A 91 -12.85 -19.31 5.26
N THR A 92 -11.63 -19.52 4.76
CA THR A 92 -11.27 -20.09 3.44
C THR A 92 -12.48 -20.58 2.64
N SER A 93 -13.09 -19.72 1.82
CA SER A 93 -13.95 -20.22 0.76
C SER A 93 -13.01 -20.72 -0.34
N SER A 94 -12.81 -22.04 -0.37
CA SER A 94 -12.23 -22.74 -1.49
C SER A 94 -13.19 -22.59 -2.68
N SER A 95 -13.15 -21.43 -3.34
CA SER A 95 -13.99 -21.20 -4.51
C SER A 95 -13.24 -21.68 -5.74
N SER A 96 -13.82 -22.71 -6.34
CA SER A 96 -13.55 -23.21 -7.69
C SER A 96 -13.32 -22.06 -8.67
N SER A 97 -12.32 -22.24 -9.56
CA SER A 97 -12.03 -21.40 -10.72
C SER A 97 -13.24 -20.58 -11.20
N ASN A 98 -13.20 -19.26 -11.02
CA ASN A 98 -14.21 -18.38 -11.59
C ASN A 98 -13.79 -18.04 -13.03
N PRO A 99 -14.51 -18.51 -14.06
CA PRO A 99 -14.13 -18.28 -15.46
C PRO A 99 -14.14 -16.79 -15.86
N LEU A 100 -14.70 -15.90 -15.03
CA LEU A 100 -14.73 -14.46 -15.27
C LEU A 100 -13.42 -13.74 -14.93
N TRP A 101 -12.55 -14.34 -14.11
CA TRP A 101 -11.29 -13.72 -13.68
C TRP A 101 -10.09 -14.45 -14.29
N SER A 102 -9.54 -13.88 -15.37
CA SER A 102 -8.26 -14.34 -15.91
C SER A 102 -7.08 -13.75 -15.13
N ASP A 103 -5.94 -14.43 -15.13
CA ASP A 103 -4.72 -13.92 -14.47
C ASP A 103 -4.31 -12.55 -15.00
N GLN A 104 -4.51 -12.27 -16.28
CA GLN A 104 -4.28 -10.95 -16.86
C GLN A 104 -5.22 -9.89 -16.27
N MET A 105 -6.50 -10.20 -16.07
CA MET A 105 -7.45 -9.27 -15.45
C MET A 105 -7.11 -9.04 -13.97
N ILE A 106 -6.78 -10.11 -13.24
CA ILE A 106 -6.36 -10.02 -11.83
C ILE A 106 -5.08 -9.17 -11.72
N TYR A 107 -4.08 -9.42 -12.56
CA TYR A 107 -2.85 -8.63 -12.64
C TYR A 107 -3.13 -7.15 -12.83
N ARG A 108 -4.01 -6.80 -13.78
CA ARG A 108 -4.36 -5.40 -14.05
C ARG A 108 -5.09 -4.76 -12.88
N GLU A 109 -5.95 -5.51 -12.20
CA GLU A 109 -6.67 -5.02 -11.03
C GLU A 109 -5.74 -4.74 -9.85
N ILE A 110 -4.79 -5.64 -9.59
CA ILE A 110 -3.77 -5.47 -8.55
C ILE A 110 -2.86 -4.29 -8.91
N LEU A 111 -2.38 -4.20 -10.15
CA LEU A 111 -1.52 -3.11 -10.61
C LEU A 111 -2.19 -1.73 -10.44
N ASN A 112 -3.48 -1.64 -10.81
CA ASN A 112 -4.27 -0.41 -10.63
C ASN A 112 -4.44 -0.07 -9.15
N GLY A 113 -4.77 -1.07 -8.31
CA GLY A 113 -4.90 -0.90 -6.87
C GLY A 113 -3.61 -0.41 -6.22
N MET A 114 -2.47 -1.01 -6.59
CA MET A 114 -1.16 -0.54 -6.12
C MET A 114 -0.88 0.89 -6.56
N SER A 115 -1.14 1.26 -7.82
CA SER A 115 -0.94 2.63 -8.30
C SER A 115 -1.75 3.64 -7.49
N GLN A 116 -3.02 3.34 -7.19
CA GLN A 116 -3.87 4.20 -6.34
C GLN A 116 -3.35 4.29 -4.90
N PHE A 117 -2.74 3.21 -4.41
CA PHE A 117 -2.22 3.16 -3.06
C PHE A 117 -0.90 3.94 -2.90
N LEU A 118 -0.07 3.99 -3.94
CA LEU A 118 1.08 4.90 -4.00
C LEU A 118 0.64 6.37 -3.82
N ASP A 119 -0.43 6.78 -4.51
CA ASP A 119 -1.00 8.12 -4.35
C ASP A 119 -1.54 8.35 -2.93
N THR A 120 -2.14 7.31 -2.35
CA THR A 120 -2.67 7.34 -0.97
C THR A 120 -1.55 7.57 0.04
N HIS A 121 -0.41 6.89 -0.09
CA HIS A 121 0.77 7.15 0.76
C HIS A 121 1.26 8.59 0.66
N VAL A 122 1.40 9.09 -0.57
CA VAL A 122 1.84 10.48 -0.80
C VAL A 122 0.86 11.47 -0.18
N ARG A 123 -0.43 11.21 -0.31
CA ARG A 123 -1.49 12.01 0.32
C ARG A 123 -1.37 11.98 1.84
N THR A 124 -1.34 10.80 2.46
CA THR A 124 -1.20 10.64 3.93
C THR A 124 0.05 11.34 4.45
N PHE A 125 1.19 11.15 3.78
CA PHE A 125 2.45 11.84 4.13
C PHE A 125 2.30 13.36 4.17
N LYS A 126 1.57 13.96 3.22
CA LYS A 126 1.35 15.41 3.16
C LYS A 126 0.44 15.93 4.29
N PHE A 127 -0.48 15.10 4.78
CA PHE A 127 -1.39 15.48 5.87
C PHE A 127 -0.78 15.28 7.25
N LEU A 128 0.23 14.42 7.39
CA LEU A 128 0.90 14.18 8.67
C LEU A 128 1.86 15.32 9.04
N TRP A 129 1.57 15.99 10.15
CA TRP A 129 2.45 17.00 10.74
C TRP A 129 3.42 16.38 11.75
N ASN A 130 3.04 15.24 12.33
CA ASN A 130 3.85 14.46 13.23
C ASN A 130 5.13 13.92 12.56
N ASP A 131 6.27 14.40 13.05
CA ASP A 131 7.61 14.07 12.55
C ASP A 131 8.01 12.60 12.79
N GLU A 132 7.40 11.92 13.77
CA GLU A 132 7.65 10.50 14.08
C GLU A 132 6.85 9.58 13.12
N LEU A 133 5.66 9.99 12.67
CA LEU A 133 4.81 9.21 11.76
C LEU A 133 5.15 9.38 10.28
N ARG A 134 5.61 10.57 9.85
CA ARG A 134 5.99 10.79 8.44
C ARG A 134 7.01 9.78 7.92
N PRO A 135 8.10 9.44 8.66
CA PRO A 135 9.04 8.40 8.24
C PRO A 135 8.41 7.03 8.04
N VAL A 136 7.37 6.67 8.82
CA VAL A 136 6.67 5.38 8.69
C VAL A 136 5.98 5.29 7.33
N ILE A 137 5.18 6.30 6.96
CA ILE A 137 4.51 6.33 5.66
C ILE A 137 5.50 6.35 4.49
N VAL A 138 6.64 7.04 4.63
CA VAL A 138 7.70 7.02 3.61
C VAL A 138 8.30 5.61 3.45
N ARG A 139 8.47 4.86 4.54
CA ARG A 139 8.95 3.47 4.44
C ARG A 139 7.93 2.58 3.74
N PHE A 140 6.64 2.73 4.05
CA PHE A 140 5.57 1.99 3.39
C PHE A 140 5.55 2.26 1.89
N LEU A 141 5.57 3.55 1.51
CA LEU A 141 5.64 3.97 0.11
C LEU A 141 6.82 3.33 -0.62
N LYS A 142 8.02 3.37 -0.04
CA LYS A 142 9.22 2.81 -0.69
C LYS A 142 9.07 1.31 -0.98
N LYS A 143 8.62 0.53 0.02
CA LYS A 143 8.37 -0.91 -0.17
C LYS A 143 7.37 -1.16 -1.30
N GLU A 144 6.31 -0.36 -1.37
CA GLU A 144 5.31 -0.52 -2.43
C GLU A 144 5.77 -0.04 -3.80
N VAL A 145 6.62 0.98 -3.87
CA VAL A 145 7.26 1.39 -5.14
C VAL A 145 8.14 0.25 -5.68
N ASP A 146 8.92 -0.41 -4.83
CA ASP A 146 9.76 -1.53 -5.22
C ASP A 146 8.89 -2.70 -5.75
N LEU A 147 7.84 -3.07 -5.00
CA LEU A 147 6.89 -4.12 -5.43
C LEU A 147 6.15 -3.74 -6.72
N TYR A 148 5.79 -2.46 -6.90
CA TYR A 148 5.14 -1.97 -8.11
C TYR A 148 6.06 -2.09 -9.33
N ASP A 149 7.34 -1.76 -9.17
CA ASP A 149 8.33 -1.92 -10.24
C ASP A 149 8.52 -3.38 -10.64
N ASP A 150 8.51 -4.30 -9.67
CA ASP A 150 8.58 -5.74 -9.94
C ASP A 150 7.33 -6.26 -10.64
N LEU A 151 6.13 -5.80 -10.22
CA LEU A 151 4.88 -6.11 -10.90
C LEU A 151 4.91 -5.59 -12.36
N MET A 152 5.45 -4.39 -12.60
CA MET A 152 5.63 -3.84 -13.95
C MET A 152 6.59 -4.67 -14.81
N LYS A 153 7.70 -5.17 -14.25
CA LYS A 153 8.62 -6.08 -14.97
C LYS A 153 7.90 -7.39 -15.31
N TYR A 154 7.17 -7.95 -14.36
CA TYR A 154 6.41 -9.17 -14.54
C TYR A 154 5.34 -9.02 -15.63
N GLY A 155 4.55 -7.94 -15.62
CA GLY A 155 3.55 -7.68 -16.64
C GLY A 155 4.13 -7.50 -18.05
N LYS A 156 5.34 -6.94 -18.18
CA LYS A 156 6.07 -6.91 -19.47
C LYS A 156 6.42 -8.31 -19.95
N LEU A 157 6.94 -9.15 -19.05
CA LEU A 157 7.31 -10.53 -19.34
C LEU A 157 6.11 -11.35 -19.83
N LYS A 158 4.95 -11.20 -19.20
CA LYS A 158 3.72 -11.95 -19.55
C LYS A 158 2.93 -11.34 -20.71
N GLY A 159 3.25 -10.12 -21.13
CA GLY A 159 2.46 -9.37 -22.11
C GLY A 159 1.09 -8.92 -21.57
N TRP A 160 0.96 -8.77 -20.26
CA TRP A 160 -0.31 -8.43 -19.59
C TRP A 160 -0.56 -6.91 -19.45
N LEU A 161 0.48 -6.11 -19.69
CA LEU A 161 0.36 -4.65 -19.72
C LEU A 161 -0.37 -4.17 -20.98
N ASN A 162 -1.23 -3.17 -20.80
CA ASN A 162 -1.73 -2.37 -21.91
C ASN A 162 -0.62 -1.44 -22.40
N MET A 163 0.11 -1.87 -23.41
CA MET A 163 1.10 -1.02 -24.05
C MET A 163 0.39 0.11 -24.81
N PRO A 164 0.75 1.39 -24.57
CA PRO A 164 0.27 2.47 -25.42
C PRO A 164 0.77 2.27 -26.86
N PRO A 165 0.10 2.87 -27.85
CA PRO A 165 0.57 2.82 -29.23
C PRO A 165 2.01 3.32 -29.31
N LYS A 166 2.86 2.60 -30.05
CA LYS A 166 4.23 3.03 -30.32
C LYS A 166 4.17 4.17 -31.34
N PRO A 167 4.92 5.27 -31.15
CA PRO A 167 5.05 6.28 -32.21
C PRO A 167 5.59 5.60 -33.47
N GLU A 168 4.98 5.89 -34.62
CA GLU A 168 5.49 5.42 -35.91
C GLU A 168 6.93 5.93 -36.05
N LYS A 169 7.86 5.01 -36.25
CA LYS A 169 9.21 5.41 -36.66
C LYS A 169 9.07 5.95 -38.08
N SER A 170 9.21 7.26 -38.29
CA SER A 170 9.40 7.79 -39.63
C SER A 170 10.69 7.16 -40.18
N ASN A 171 10.57 6.29 -41.18
CA ASN A 171 11.71 5.83 -41.95
C ASN A 171 12.22 7.04 -42.74
N ASN A 172 13.19 7.78 -42.17
CA ASN A 172 14.02 8.73 -42.88
C ASN A 172 15.31 8.04 -43.29
#